data_AF-A0A091C2S3-F1
#
_entry.id   AF-A0A091C2S3-F1
#
_cell.length_a   1.000
_cell.length_b   1.000
_cell.length_c   1.000
_cell.angle_alpha   90.00
_cell.angle_beta   90.00
_cell.angle_gamma   90.00
#
_symmetry.space_group_name_H-M   'P 1'
#
loop_
_entity.id
_entity.type
_entity.pdbx_description
1 polymer ?
#
loop_
_entity_poly.entity_id
_entity_poly.type
_entity_poly.pdbx_seq_one_letter_code
_entity_poly.pdbx_strand_id
1 'polypeptide(L)'
;MSDKNHNDTRLSIRIDEELKEQAKEVYNELGMDLTTAVTIFLKQSVRENSIPFQPHLENPDNIQARQEANSDNLEIFDTVKELMESLNAED
;
A
#
# COMPACT_ATOMS: atom_id res chain seq x y z
N MET A 1 31.14 3.22 -27.52
CA MET A 1 29.87 3.49 -26.84
C MET A 1 29.18 2.16 -26.66
N SER A 2 29.05 1.68 -25.43
CA SER A 2 28.56 0.34 -25.15
C SER A 2 27.05 0.27 -25.33
N ASP A 3 26.59 -0.53 -26.27
CA ASP A 3 25.21 -0.98 -26.36
C ASP A 3 24.83 -1.68 -25.05
N LYS A 4 24.01 -1.01 -24.23
CA LYS A 4 23.30 -1.68 -23.14
C LYS A 4 22.21 -2.52 -23.79
N ASN A 5 22.52 -3.79 -24.04
CA ASN A 5 21.56 -4.78 -24.48
C ASN A 5 20.45 -4.89 -23.41
N HIS A 6 19.25 -4.36 -23.69
CA HIS A 6 18.10 -4.51 -22.80
C HIS A 6 17.56 -5.92 -23.01
N ASN A 7 18.08 -6.87 -22.23
CA ASN A 7 17.61 -8.25 -22.29
C ASN A 7 16.29 -8.34 -21.54
N ASP A 8 15.18 -8.26 -22.29
CA ASP A 8 13.86 -8.57 -21.75
C ASP A 8 13.86 -10.03 -21.29
N THR A 9 13.57 -10.23 -20.00
CA THR A 9 13.54 -11.55 -19.37
C THR A 9 12.10 -11.88 -19.00
N ARG A 10 11.66 -13.11 -19.30
CA ARG A 10 10.30 -13.56 -18.99
C ARG A 10 10.19 -13.97 -17.53
N LEU A 11 9.26 -13.34 -16.81
CA LEU A 11 8.81 -13.77 -15.48
C LEU A 11 7.56 -14.63 -15.61
N SER A 12 7.55 -15.82 -15.02
CA SER A 12 6.39 -16.72 -14.97
C SER A 12 6.03 -16.97 -13.51
N ILE A 13 4.80 -16.59 -13.13
CA ILE A 13 4.28 -16.72 -11.76
C ILE A 13 3.08 -17.66 -11.80
N ARG A 14 3.00 -18.58 -10.83
CA ARG A 14 1.79 -19.38 -10.60
C ARG A 14 0.93 -18.63 -9.60
N ILE A 15 -0.31 -18.38 -9.99
CA ILE A 15 -1.31 -17.67 -9.20
C ILE A 15 -2.65 -18.39 -9.38
N ASP A 16 -3.51 -18.29 -8.37
CA ASP A 16 -4.90 -18.73 -8.48
C ASP A 16 -5.64 -17.91 -9.57
N GLU A 17 -6.56 -18.56 -10.28
CA GLU A 17 -7.29 -17.95 -11.39
C GLU A 17 -8.23 -16.84 -10.93
N GLU A 18 -8.93 -17.06 -9.81
CA GLU A 18 -9.86 -16.08 -9.26
C GLU A 18 -9.09 -14.85 -8.78
N LEU A 19 -8.00 -15.06 -8.05
CA LEU A 19 -7.14 -13.96 -7.58
C LEU A 19 -6.58 -13.14 -8.75
N LYS A 20 -6.21 -13.78 -9.86
CA LYS A 20 -5.70 -13.11 -11.05
C LYS A 20 -6.76 -12.22 -11.70
N GLU A 21 -7.99 -12.71 -11.86
CA GLU A 21 -9.07 -11.93 -12.47
C GLU A 21 -9.50 -10.78 -11.56
N GLN A 22 -9.61 -11.00 -10.25
CA GLN A 22 -9.88 -9.93 -9.27
C GLN A 22 -8.81 -8.82 -9.32
N ALA A 23 -7.53 -9.19 -9.29
CA ALA A 23 -6.45 -8.22 -9.36
C ALA A 23 -6.48 -7.43 -10.69
N LYS A 24 -6.78 -8.11 -11.80
CA LYS A 24 -6.87 -7.48 -13.11
C LYS A 24 -8.03 -6.49 -13.20
N GLU A 25 -9.18 -6.79 -12.62
CA GLU A 25 -10.31 -5.85 -12.54
C GLU A 25 -9.91 -4.58 -11.77
N VAL A 26 -9.34 -4.74 -10.58
CA VAL A 26 -8.87 -3.62 -9.75
C VAL A 26 -7.87 -2.74 -10.51
N TYR A 27 -6.84 -3.33 -11.13
CA TYR A 27 -5.84 -2.54 -11.84
C TYR A 27 -6.40 -1.86 -13.11
N ASN A 28 -7.35 -2.50 -13.80
CA ASN A 28 -8.03 -1.89 -14.94
C ASN A 28 -8.84 -0.67 -14.53
N GLU A 29 -9.53 -0.71 -13.39
CA GLU A 29 -10.22 0.47 -12.83
C GLU A 29 -9.25 1.61 -12.51
N LEU A 30 -8.01 1.26 -12.11
CA LEU A 30 -6.92 2.21 -11.91
C LEU A 30 -6.22 2.64 -13.22
N GLY A 31 -6.67 2.14 -14.38
CA GLY A 31 -6.15 2.51 -15.70
C GLY A 31 -4.83 1.85 -16.08
N MET A 32 -4.50 0.68 -15.52
CA MET A 32 -3.27 -0.06 -15.84
C MET A 32 -3.51 -1.57 -15.95
N ASP A 33 -2.67 -2.25 -16.72
CA ASP A 33 -2.72 -3.71 -16.76
C ASP A 33 -1.92 -4.36 -15.61
N LEU A 34 -2.21 -5.64 -15.35
CA LEU A 34 -1.55 -6.42 -14.30
C LEU A 34 -0.02 -6.47 -14.49
N THR A 35 0.46 -6.48 -15.74
CA THR A 35 1.90 -6.50 -16.06
C THR A 35 2.59 -5.22 -15.60
N THR A 36 1.94 -4.08 -15.84
CA THR A 36 2.40 -2.75 -15.43
C THR A 36 2.44 -2.65 -13.92
N ALA A 37 1.38 -3.12 -13.24
CA ALA A 37 1.34 -3.17 -11.78
C ALA A 37 2.50 -4.01 -11.19
N VAL A 38 2.74 -5.22 -11.71
CA VAL A 38 3.87 -6.07 -11.28
C VAL A 38 5.23 -5.40 -11.57
N THR A 39 5.35 -4.69 -12.70
CA THR A 39 6.58 -3.97 -13.04
C THR A 39 6.84 -2.81 -12.06
N ILE A 40 5.80 -2.07 -11.69
CA ILE A 40 5.89 -0.99 -10.68
C ILE A 40 6.30 -1.58 -9.33
N PHE A 41 5.66 -2.67 -8.92
CA PHE A 41 5.99 -3.39 -7.69
C PHE A 41 7.49 -3.71 -7.61
N LEU A 42 8.03 -4.38 -8.65
CA LEU A 42 9.44 -4.77 -8.68
C LEU A 42 10.39 -3.57 -8.68
N LYS A 43 10.07 -2.52 -9.46
CA LYS A 43 10.87 -1.29 -9.49
C LYS A 43 10.92 -0.60 -8.13
N GLN A 44 9.78 -0.56 -7.44
CA GLN A 44 9.68 0.04 -6.11
C GLN A 44 10.50 -0.77 -5.10
N SER A 45 10.43 -2.10 -5.13
CA SER A 45 11.24 -2.95 -4.25
C SER A 45 12.74 -2.74 -4.42
N VAL A 46 13.21 -2.61 -5.67
CA VAL A 46 14.63 -2.35 -5.96
C VAL A 46 15.03 -0.95 -5.50
N ARG A 47 14.16 0.05 -5.70
CA ARG A 47 14.43 1.44 -5.30
C ARG A 47 14.61 1.57 -3.79
N GLU A 48 13.79 0.87 -3.01
CA GLU A 48 13.74 1.04 -1.55
C GLU A 48 14.45 -0.08 -0.78
N ASN A 49 14.94 -1.11 -1.46
CA ASN A 49 15.50 -2.33 -0.85
C ASN A 49 14.55 -2.94 0.19
N SER A 50 13.24 -2.91 -0.09
CA SER A 50 12.17 -3.35 0.82
C SER A 50 11.00 -3.96 0.03
N ILE A 51 10.06 -4.60 0.73
CA ILE A 51 8.77 -4.96 0.13
C ILE A 51 7.96 -3.67 -0.04
N PRO A 52 7.36 -3.42 -1.21
CA PRO A 52 6.73 -2.14 -1.56
C PRO A 52 5.30 -2.04 -1.03
N PHE A 53 5.11 -2.58 0.16
CA PHE A 53 3.99 -2.39 1.07
C PHE A 53 4.45 -2.90 2.43
N GLN A 54 3.96 -2.29 3.49
CA GLN A 54 4.22 -2.77 4.84
C GLN A 54 3.25 -3.94 5.12
N PRO A 55 3.74 -5.16 5.34
CA PRO A 55 2.86 -6.26 5.74
C PRO A 55 2.33 -5.96 7.14
N HIS A 56 1.01 -5.90 7.26
CA HIS A 56 0.33 -5.79 8.54
C HIS A 56 -0.45 -7.07 8.76
N LEU A 57 -0.36 -7.66 9.95
CA LEU A 57 -1.46 -8.49 10.42
C LEU A 57 -2.56 -7.51 10.83
N GLU A 58 -3.75 -7.65 10.25
CA GLU A 58 -4.91 -6.88 10.71
C GLU A 58 -5.20 -7.24 12.17
N ASN A 59 -4.77 -6.37 13.08
CA ASN A 59 -5.27 -6.38 14.45
C ASN A 59 -6.66 -5.71 14.42
N PRO A 60 -7.72 -6.29 15.00
CA PRO A 60 -9.02 -5.63 15.15
C PRO A 60 -8.95 -4.18 15.63
N ASP A 61 -7.99 -3.83 16.49
CA ASP A 61 -7.78 -2.44 16.96
C ASP A 61 -7.44 -1.47 15.81
N ASN A 62 -6.70 -1.94 14.79
CA ASN A 62 -6.36 -1.15 13.61
C ASN A 62 -7.57 -0.92 12.70
N ILE A 63 -8.53 -1.84 12.69
CA ILE A 63 -9.78 -1.70 11.93
C ILE A 63 -10.62 -0.59 12.57
N GLN A 64 -10.75 -0.61 13.90
CA GLN A 64 -11.49 0.39 14.65
C GLN A 64 -10.87 1.79 14.50
N ALA A 65 -9.55 1.92 14.67
CA ALA A 65 -8.86 3.22 14.50
C ALA A 65 -9.04 3.80 13.08
N ARG A 66 -9.03 2.95 12.04
CA ARG A 66 -9.31 3.38 10.65
C ARG A 66 -10.78 3.75 10.44
N GLN A 67 -11.71 3.09 11.11
CA GLN A 67 -13.14 3.42 11.04
C GLN A 67 -13.46 4.72 11.79
N GLU A 68 -12.83 4.96 12.93
CA GLU A 68 -12.96 6.19 13.71
C GLU A 68 -12.40 7.40 12.95
N ALA A 69 -11.21 7.26 12.34
CA ALA A 69 -10.63 8.33 11.51
C ALA A 69 -11.47 8.69 10.27
N ASN A 70 -12.25 7.75 9.74
CA ASN A 70 -13.10 7.94 8.56
C ASN A 70 -14.55 8.32 8.90
N SER A 71 -14.94 8.34 10.17
CA SER A 71 -16.35 8.57 10.59
C SER A 71 -16.65 10.02 10.97
N ASP A 72 -15.83 10.99 10.54
CA ASP A 72 -15.95 12.44 10.81
C ASP A 72 -15.96 12.83 12.30
N ASN A 73 -15.72 11.89 13.22
CA ASN A 73 -15.63 12.15 14.67
C ASN A 73 -14.19 12.44 15.10
N LEU A 74 -13.55 13.39 14.40
CA LEU A 74 -12.19 13.85 14.72
C LEU A 74 -12.26 15.02 15.69
N GLU A 75 -11.60 14.88 16.84
CA GLU A 75 -11.43 15.99 17.77
C GLU A 75 -10.36 16.94 17.21
N ILE A 76 -10.77 18.16 16.86
CA ILE A 76 -9.89 19.18 16.27
C ILE A 76 -9.33 20.03 17.41
N PHE A 77 -8.01 20.12 17.48
CA PHE A 77 -7.31 20.95 18.45
C PHE A 77 -6.64 22.14 17.77
N ASP A 78 -6.70 23.31 18.40
CA ASP A 78 -6.14 24.54 17.83
C ASP A 78 -4.62 24.63 18.01
N THR A 79 -4.06 23.87 18.96
CA THR A 79 -2.62 23.85 19.21
C THR A 79 -2.09 22.45 19.54
N VAL A 80 -0.83 22.20 19.18
CA VAL A 80 -0.13 20.94 19.52
C VAL A 80 -0.09 20.70 21.03
N LYS A 81 -0.10 21.76 21.84
CA LYS A 81 -0.11 21.67 23.30
C LYS A 81 -1.42 21.04 23.81
N GLU A 82 -2.55 21.50 23.27
CA GLU A 82 -3.89 21.01 23.63
C GLU A 82 -4.07 19.53 23.21
N LEU A 83 -3.59 19.16 22.02
CA LEU A 83 -3.54 17.78 21.56
C LEU A 83 -2.70 16.88 22.48
N MET A 84 -1.52 17.35 22.90
CA MET A 84 -0.65 16.58 23.81
C MET A 84 -1.25 16.48 25.22
N GLU A 85 -2.02 17.45 25.66
CA GLU A 85 -2.66 17.44 26.97
C GLU A 85 -3.83 16.44 27.01
N SER A 86 -4.65 16.34 25.94
CA SER A 86 -5.72 15.34 25.85
C SER A 86 -5.19 13.90 25.76
N LEU A 87 -4.09 13.68 25.03
CA LEU A 87 -3.46 12.36 24.91
C LEU A 87 -2.70 11.91 26.16
N ASN A 88 -2.23 12.86 26.99
CA ASN A 88 -1.58 12.58 28.26
C ASN A 88 -2.54 12.70 29.46
N ALA A 89 -3.79 13.11 29.23
CA ALA A 89 -4.85 13.12 30.22
C ALA A 89 -5.46 11.71 30.32
N GLU A 90 -4.91 10.96 31.27
CA GLU A 90 -5.30 9.65 31.81
C GLU A 90 -4.69 8.37 31.18
N ASP A 91 -4.19 7.57 32.13
CA ASP A 91 -4.02 6.12 32.18
C ASP A 91 -5.38 5.50 32.56
#